data_AF-A0A957XQ13-F1
#
_entry.id   AF-A0A957XQ13-F1
#
_cell.length_a   1.000
_cell.length_b   1.000
_cell.length_c   1.000
_cell.angle_alpha   90.00
_cell.angle_beta   90.00
_cell.angle_gamma   90.00
#
_symmetry.space_group_name_H-M   'P 1'
#
loop_
_entity.id
_entity.type
_entity.pdbx_description
1 polymer ?
#
loop_
_entity_poly.entity_id
_entity_poly.type
_entity_poly.pdbx_seq_one_letter_code
_entity_poly.pdbx_strand_id
1 'polypeptide(L)' 'MNRLGQAHEVAKAVTYLASPDSSFVLGTELVVDDGASQL' A
#
# COMPACT_ATOMS: atom_id res chain seq x y z
N MET A 1 -10.45 -4.40 -9.40
CA MET A 1 -10.37 -5.87 -9.57
C MET A 1 -10.14 -6.32 -11.03
N ASN A 2 -9.27 -5.65 -11.79
CA ASN A 2 -9.12 -5.96 -13.23
C ASN A 2 -7.84 -6.76 -13.56
N ARG A 3 -6.97 -6.99 -12.57
CA ARG A 3 -5.80 -7.86 -12.68
C ARG A 3 -5.23 -8.20 -11.30
N LEU A 4 -4.38 -9.23 -11.25
CA LEU A 4 -3.52 -9.44 -10.10
C LEU A 4 -2.45 -8.35 -10.00
N GLY A 5 -2.26 -7.85 -8.77
CA GLY A 5 -1.19 -6.94 -8.43
C GLY A 5 0.19 -7.59 -8.64
N GLN A 6 1.18 -6.76 -8.94
CA GLN A 6 2.57 -7.15 -9.10
C GLN A 6 3.37 -6.80 -7.84
N ALA A 7 4.42 -7.56 -7.53
CA ALA A 7 5.22 -7.36 -6.32
C ALA A 7 5.76 -5.93 -6.18
N HIS A 8 6.13 -5.28 -7.30
CA HIS A 8 6.65 -3.92 -7.29
C HIS A 8 5.62 -2.86 -6.88
N GLU A 9 4.33 -3.17 -6.97
CA GLU A 9 3.25 -2.26 -6.55
C GLU A 9 3.13 -2.21 -5.04
N VAL A 10 3.25 -3.36 -4.38
CA VAL A 10 3.38 -3.45 -2.92
C VAL A 10 4.69 -2.81 -2.45
N ALA A 11 5.79 -3.04 -3.16
CA ALA A 11 7.09 -2.47 -2.80
C ALA A 11 7.08 -0.94 -2.74
N LYS A 12 6.30 -0.26 -3.60
CA LYS A 12 6.13 1.21 -3.53
C LYS A 12 5.47 1.66 -2.23
N ALA A 13 4.45 0.95 -1.76
CA ALA A 13 3.80 1.23 -0.48
C ALA A 13 4.76 1.01 0.70
N VAL A 14 5.57 -0.06 0.65
CA VAL A 14 6.61 -0.31 1.66
C VAL A 14 7.66 0.81 1.66
N THR A 15 8.13 1.24 0.48
CA THR A 15 9.09 2.35 0.37
C THR A 15 8.52 3.64 0.94
N TYR A 16 7.25 3.94 0.70
CA TYR A 16 6.58 5.09 1.31
C TYR A 16 6.55 4.97 2.84
N LEU A 17 6.11 3.83 3.38
CA LEU A 17 6.04 3.63 4.82
C LEU A 17 7.42 3.67 5.49
N ALA A 18 8.49 3.31 4.77
CA ALA A 18 9.86 3.40 5.24
C ALA A 18 10.52 4.79 5.04
N SER A 19 9.86 5.73 4.35
CA SER A 19 10.42 7.06 4.08
C SER A 19 10.05 8.07 5.16
N PRO A 20 10.75 9.23 5.23
CA PRO A 20 10.35 10.34 6.10
C PRO A 20 8.95 10.90 5.79
N ASP A 21 8.41 10.64 4.60
CA ASP A 21 7.10 11.15 4.16
C ASP A 21 5.95 10.50 4.93
N SER A 22 6.18 9.34 5.56
CA SER A 22 5.22 8.66 6.43
C SER A 22 5.43 8.97 7.93
N SER A 23 6.22 9.99 8.29
CA SER A 23 6.61 10.28 9.69
C SER A 23 5.45 10.48 10.68
N PHE A 24 4.24 10.75 10.19
CA PHE A 24 3.03 10.88 11.01
C PHE A 24 1.96 9.81 10.72
N VAL A 25 2.31 8.78 9.95
CA VAL A 25 1.42 7.69 9.54
C VAL A 25 1.74 6.46 10.37
N LEU A 26 1.08 6.38 11.54
CA LEU A 26 1.28 5.32 12.53
C LEU A 26 -0.07 4.64 12.85
N GLY A 27 0.00 3.37 13.26
CA GLY A 27 -1.19 2.63 13.70
C GLY A 27 -2.25 2.42 12.61
N THR A 28 -1.87 2.55 11.34
CA THR A 28 -2.76 2.40 10.19
C THR A 28 -2.37 1.21 9.33
N GLU A 29 -3.35 0.67 8.62
CA GLU A 29 -3.17 -0.37 7.62
C GLU A 29 -3.26 0.25 6.21
N LEU A 30 -2.19 0.14 5.43
CA LEU A 30 -2.17 0.59 4.04
C LEU A 30 -2.46 -0.58 3.10
N VAL A 31 -3.70 -0.66 2.63
CA VAL A 31 -4.18 -1.74 1.75
C VAL A 31 -3.81 -1.48 0.30
N VAL A 32 -3.23 -2.48 -0.37
CA VAL A 32 -2.84 -2.44 -1.80
C VAL A 32 -3.42 -3.66 -2.52
N ASP A 33 -4.70 -3.58 -2.92
CA ASP A 33 -5.47 -4.74 -3.40
C ASP A 33 -6.38 -4.46 -4.60
N ASP A 34 -6.17 -3.36 -5.32
CA ASP A 34 -7.02 -2.93 -6.45
C ASP A 34 -8.52 -2.78 -6.06
N GLY A 35 -8.76 -2.40 -4.80
CA GLY A 35 -10.09 -2.10 -4.24
C GLY A 35 -10.90 -3.33 -3.83
N ALA A 36 -10.30 -4.52 -3.81
CA ALA A 36 -11.01 -5.77 -3.57
C ALA A 36 -11.67 -5.85 -2.18
N SER A 37 -11.05 -5.28 -1.15
CA SER A 37 -11.56 -5.26 0.23
C SER A 37 -12.54 -4.13 0.54
N GLN A 38 -12.78 -3.21 -0.39
CA GLN A 38 -13.57 -1.99 -0.18
C GLN A 38 -14.94 -2.05 -0.87
N LEU A 39 -15.42 -3.26 -1.17
CA LEU A 39 -16.72 -3.56 -1.79
C LEU A 39 -17.70 -4.13 -0.77
#